data_AF-A0A9P7S3J0-F1
#
_entry.id   AF-A0A9P7S3J0-F1
#
_cell.length_a   1.000
_cell.length_b   1.000
_cell.length_c   1.000
_cell.angle_alpha   90.00
_cell.angle_beta   90.00
_cell.angle_gamma   90.00
#
_symmetry.space_group_name_H-M   'P 1'
#
loop_
_entity.id
_entity.type
_entity.pdbx_description
1 polymer ?
#
loop_
_entity_poly.entity_id
_entity_poly.type
_entity_poly.pdbx_seq_one_letter_code
_entity_poly.pdbx_strand_id
1 'polypeptide(L)'
;MSFVLEPLIPVGEKGMKVVSGDGVVHHGFPLHAIFVGDYPEQLLVTGQKNGECPVGDVEKDKLGDLDAECIPRDILPIQQASASIGNGYDAFYKACSAVGIKPIQNIFWRHLPNMNIHMCITPDVLHQLFQGVIKHVFSWLKQVFGHEEIDARCCRFPPNRNI
;
A
#
# COMPACT_ATOMS: atom_id res chain seq x y z
N MET A 1 6.55 11.55 7.02
CA MET A 1 7.22 10.58 6.12
C MET A 1 8.46 11.17 5.44
N SER A 2 8.41 12.35 4.80
CA SER A 2 9.55 12.89 4.04
C SER A 2 10.84 13.00 4.86
N PHE A 3 10.77 13.51 6.10
CA PHE A 3 11.91 13.58 7.01
C PHE A 3 12.49 12.20 7.36
N VAL A 4 11.64 11.20 7.56
CA VAL A 4 12.05 9.83 7.91
C VAL A 4 12.78 9.15 6.75
N LEU A 5 12.34 9.43 5.51
CA LEU A 5 12.89 8.82 4.30
C LEU A 5 13.98 9.68 3.62
N GLU A 6 14.25 10.88 4.12
CA GLU A 6 15.29 11.78 3.60
C GLU A 6 16.66 11.09 3.42
N PRO A 7 17.14 10.25 4.37
CA PRO A 7 18.41 9.54 4.19
C PRO A 7 18.46 8.61 2.98
N LEU A 8 17.31 8.18 2.43
CA LEU A 8 17.24 7.33 1.25
C LEU A 8 17.54 8.09 -0.05
N ILE A 9 17.40 9.41 -0.08
CA ILE A 9 17.64 10.22 -1.29
C ILE A 9 19.10 10.06 -1.77
N PRO A 10 20.14 10.39 -0.97
CA PRO A 10 21.52 10.31 -1.45
C PRO A 10 21.97 8.88 -1.78
N VAL A 11 21.53 7.88 -1.01
CA VAL A 11 21.91 6.48 -1.23
C VAL A 11 21.12 5.81 -2.36
N GLY A 12 19.90 6.26 -2.64
CA GLY A 12 19.12 5.77 -3.78
C GLY A 12 19.59 6.35 -5.12
N GLU A 13 20.25 7.52 -5.11
CA GLU A 13 20.89 8.12 -6.29
C GLU A 13 22.30 7.57 -6.53
N LYS A 14 23.14 7.54 -5.48
CA LYS A 14 24.57 7.20 -5.61
C LYS A 14 24.87 5.73 -5.32
N GLY A 15 23.91 5.03 -4.71
CA GLY A 15 24.12 3.70 -4.16
C GLY A 15 24.92 3.71 -2.86
N MET A 16 24.98 2.56 -2.21
CA MET A 16 25.80 2.30 -1.03
C MET A 16 26.31 0.86 -1.03
N LYS A 17 27.35 0.59 -0.23
CA LYS A 17 27.80 -0.77 0.00
C LYS A 17 26.80 -1.52 0.88
N VAL A 18 26.35 -2.67 0.41
CA VAL A 18 25.46 -3.59 1.14
C VAL A 18 26.17 -4.94 1.26
N VAL A 19 26.19 -5.51 2.46
CA VAL A 19 26.84 -6.80 2.73
C VAL A 19 25.75 -7.88 2.79
N SER A 20 25.91 -8.94 2.02
CA SER A 20 25.03 -10.11 2.04
C SER A 20 25.35 -11.05 3.22
N GLY A 21 24.48 -12.03 3.47
CA GLY A 21 24.64 -12.98 4.59
C GLY A 21 25.88 -13.87 4.49
N ASP A 22 26.45 -14.05 3.30
CA ASP A 22 27.72 -14.76 3.04
C ASP A 22 28.95 -13.84 3.08
N GLY A 23 28.79 -12.55 3.40
CA GLY A 23 29.87 -11.58 3.54
C GLY A 23 30.31 -10.89 2.25
N VAL A 24 29.67 -11.17 1.11
CA VAL A 24 29.96 -10.50 -0.17
C VAL A 24 29.44 -9.05 -0.13
N VAL A 25 30.25 -8.13 -0.67
CA VAL A 25 29.90 -6.70 -0.72
C VAL A 25 29.36 -6.35 -2.10
N HIS A 26 28.13 -5.84 -2.14
CA HIS A 26 27.47 -5.36 -3.34
C HIS A 26 27.33 -3.83 -3.29
N HIS A 27 27.30 -3.19 -4.47
CA HIS A 27 26.87 -1.80 -4.59
C HIS A 27 25.37 -1.79 -4.87
N GLY A 28 24.57 -1.45 -3.86
CA GLY A 28 23.11 -1.47 -3.91
C GLY A 28 22.51 -0.07 -3.89
N PHE A 29 21.28 0.05 -4.37
CA PHE A 29 20.51 1.30 -4.40
C PHE A 29 19.24 1.10 -3.55
N PRO A 30 19.28 1.40 -2.25
CA PRO A 30 18.12 1.26 -1.39
C PRO A 30 16.95 2.11 -1.89
N LEU A 31 15.74 1.55 -1.81
CA LEU A 31 14.51 2.23 -2.18
C LEU A 31 13.44 1.99 -1.11
N HIS A 32 12.41 2.83 -1.10
CA HIS A 32 11.24 2.59 -0.26
C HIS A 32 10.41 1.47 -0.88
N ALA A 33 10.45 0.28 -0.28
CA ALA A 33 9.88 -0.92 -0.88
C ALA A 33 8.40 -1.13 -0.52
N ILE A 34 8.01 -0.80 0.71
CA ILE A 34 6.73 -1.20 1.29
C ILE A 34 6.09 -0.04 2.04
N PHE A 35 4.81 0.21 1.76
CA PHE A 35 3.94 1.06 2.53
C PHE A 35 2.80 0.22 3.10
N VAL A 36 2.74 0.15 4.43
CA VAL A 36 1.66 -0.50 5.17
C VAL A 36 0.74 0.59 5.69
N GLY A 37 -0.54 0.49 5.36
CA GLY A 37 -1.59 1.36 5.84
C GLY A 37 -2.95 0.75 5.57
N ASP A 38 -3.99 1.26 6.21
CA ASP A 38 -5.35 0.89 5.89
C ASP A 38 -5.79 1.43 4.52
N TYR A 39 -6.96 1.04 4.02
CA TYR A 39 -7.42 1.48 2.71
C TYR A 39 -7.45 3.03 2.55
N PRO A 40 -8.03 3.82 3.47
CA PRO A 40 -7.92 5.27 3.44
C PRO A 40 -6.49 5.82 3.36
N GLU A 41 -5.55 5.26 4.13
CA GLU A 41 -4.15 5.66 4.11
C GLU A 41 -3.46 5.29 2.80
N GLN A 42 -3.73 4.09 2.26
CA GLN A 42 -3.23 3.66 0.95
C GLN A 42 -3.69 4.62 -0.15
N LEU A 43 -4.98 4.97 -0.17
CA LEU A 43 -5.52 5.95 -1.13
C LEU A 43 -4.88 7.34 -0.97
N LEU A 44 -4.61 7.76 0.27
CA LEU A 44 -3.97 9.04 0.54
C LEU A 44 -2.55 9.08 -0.05
N VAL A 45 -1.73 8.07 0.21
CA VAL A 45 -0.32 8.09 -0.24
C VAL A 45 -0.18 7.88 -1.75
N THR A 46 -1.12 7.18 -2.38
CA THR A 46 -1.17 6.95 -3.83
C THR A 46 -1.92 8.05 -4.58
N GLY A 47 -2.53 8.99 -3.87
CA GLY A 47 -3.34 10.05 -4.46
C GLY A 47 -4.67 9.59 -5.07
N GLN A 48 -5.14 8.38 -4.77
CA GLN A 48 -6.37 7.84 -5.36
C GLN A 48 -7.63 8.32 -4.62
N LYS A 49 -8.78 8.28 -5.29
CA LYS A 49 -10.08 8.65 -4.72
C LYS A 49 -10.74 7.45 -4.05
N ASN A 50 -11.70 7.72 -3.18
CA ASN A 50 -12.43 6.67 -2.48
C ASN A 50 -13.20 5.81 -3.49
N GLY A 51 -12.99 4.50 -3.44
CA GLY A 51 -13.59 3.55 -4.38
C GLY A 51 -12.74 3.28 -5.62
N GLU A 52 -11.48 3.70 -5.63
CA GLU A 52 -10.50 3.36 -6.68
C GLU A 52 -9.43 2.40 -6.13
N CYS A 53 -8.74 1.69 -7.01
CA CYS A 53 -7.64 0.81 -6.62
C CYS A 53 -6.35 1.63 -6.36
N PRO A 54 -5.67 1.45 -5.21
CA PRO A 54 -4.42 2.16 -4.91
C PRO A 54 -3.23 1.68 -5.78
N VAL A 55 -3.29 0.45 -6.31
CA VAL A 55 -2.21 -0.19 -7.08
C VAL A 55 -2.34 0.07 -8.58
N GLY A 56 -3.56 0.04 -9.12
CA GLY A 56 -3.81 0.01 -10.56
C GLY A 56 -5.07 0.75 -10.97
N ASP A 57 -5.30 0.80 -12.28
CA ASP A 57 -6.56 1.21 -12.89
C ASP A 57 -7.50 0.01 -13.01
N VAL A 58 -8.69 0.17 -12.44
CA VAL A 58 -9.82 -0.76 -12.52
C VAL A 58 -11.06 0.09 -12.71
N GLU A 59 -11.99 -0.36 -13.56
CA GLU A 59 -13.30 0.28 -13.64
C GLU A 59 -13.98 0.28 -12.27
N LYS A 60 -14.56 1.41 -11.87
CA LYS A 60 -15.11 1.58 -10.52
C LYS A 60 -16.16 0.53 -10.15
N ASP A 61 -17.00 0.17 -11.11
CA ASP A 61 -18.07 -0.82 -10.93
C ASP A 61 -17.56 -2.28 -11.00
N LYS A 62 -16.28 -2.45 -11.33
CA LYS A 62 -15.57 -3.73 -11.39
C LYS A 62 -14.63 -3.95 -10.20
N LEU A 63 -14.57 -3.02 -9.26
CA LEU A 63 -13.76 -3.19 -8.06
C LEU A 63 -14.28 -4.37 -7.23
N GLY A 64 -13.44 -5.38 -7.01
CA GLY A 64 -13.78 -6.61 -6.31
C GLY A 64 -14.27 -7.76 -7.20
N ASP A 65 -14.40 -7.52 -8.51
CA ASP A 65 -14.59 -8.57 -9.51
C ASP A 65 -13.25 -9.28 -9.74
N LEU A 66 -13.21 -10.61 -9.57
CA LEU A 66 -11.99 -11.41 -9.70
C LEU A 66 -11.53 -11.52 -11.17
N ASP A 67 -12.46 -11.34 -12.11
CA ASP A 67 -12.19 -11.42 -13.55
C ASP A 67 -11.84 -10.05 -14.14
N ALA A 68 -11.94 -8.97 -13.36
CA ALA A 68 -11.59 -7.63 -13.81
C ALA A 68 -10.07 -7.45 -13.90
N GLU A 69 -9.62 -6.93 -15.03
CA GLU A 69 -8.22 -6.58 -15.21
C GLU A 69 -7.86 -5.34 -14.37
N CYS A 70 -6.73 -5.44 -13.65
CA CYS A 70 -6.14 -4.32 -12.93
C CYS A 70 -4.85 -3.91 -13.62
N ILE A 71 -4.90 -2.79 -14.34
CA ILE A 71 -3.78 -2.31 -15.14
C ILE A 71 -2.83 -1.52 -14.22
N PRO A 72 -1.52 -1.86 -14.14
CA PRO A 72 -0.59 -1.09 -13.33
C PRO A 72 -0.50 0.38 -13.76
N ARG A 73 -0.49 1.30 -12.79
CA ARG A 73 -0.39 2.73 -13.06
C ARG A 73 0.99 3.12 -13.56
N ASP A 74 1.04 3.96 -14.60
CA ASP A 74 2.27 4.62 -15.02
C ASP A 74 2.61 5.76 -14.05
N ILE A 75 3.74 5.60 -13.36
CA ILE A 75 4.21 6.55 -12.36
C ILE A 75 4.79 7.82 -12.98
N LEU A 76 5.26 7.79 -14.24
CA LEU A 76 5.97 8.93 -14.83
C LEU A 76 5.06 10.16 -15.01
N PRO A 77 3.85 10.05 -15.61
CA PRO A 77 2.92 11.17 -15.69
C PRO A 77 2.48 11.67 -14.31
N ILE A 78 2.33 10.76 -13.35
CA ILE A 78 1.95 11.08 -11.96
C ILE A 78 3.03 11.90 -11.27
N GLN A 79 4.30 11.52 -11.43
CA GLN A 79 5.44 12.30 -10.92
C GLN A 79 5.50 13.69 -11.56
N GLN A 80 5.33 13.79 -12.88
CA GLN A 80 5.31 15.08 -13.58
C GLN A 80 4.15 15.98 -13.12
N ALA A 81 2.96 15.42 -12.97
CA ALA A 81 1.81 16.13 -12.43
C ALA A 81 2.06 16.60 -11.00
N SER A 82 2.60 15.73 -10.15
CA SER A 82 2.99 16.08 -8.77
C SER A 82 4.00 17.24 -8.77
N ALA A 83 4.92 17.28 -9.75
CA ALA A 83 5.98 18.26 -9.84
C ALA A 83 5.48 19.67 -10.17
N SER A 84 4.33 19.78 -10.84
CA SER A 84 3.80 21.01 -11.43
C SER A 84 3.28 22.07 -10.44
N ILE A 85 3.31 21.83 -9.13
CA ILE A 85 2.89 22.78 -8.08
C ILE A 85 3.57 24.16 -8.19
N GLY A 86 4.81 24.21 -8.68
CA GLY A 86 5.56 25.45 -8.90
C GLY A 86 4.96 26.36 -9.98
N ASN A 87 4.10 25.82 -10.85
CA ASN A 87 3.45 26.55 -11.94
C ASN A 87 2.12 27.19 -11.50
N GLY A 88 1.79 27.14 -10.20
CA GLY A 88 0.54 27.63 -9.63
C GLY A 88 -0.50 26.53 -9.43
N TYR A 89 -1.44 26.79 -8.51
CA TYR A 89 -2.43 25.80 -8.07
C TYR A 89 -3.33 25.31 -9.21
N ASP A 90 -3.79 26.20 -10.10
CA ASP A 90 -4.68 25.81 -11.20
C ASP A 90 -4.01 24.86 -12.20
N ALA A 91 -2.73 25.10 -12.51
CA ALA A 91 -1.95 24.23 -13.37
C ALA A 91 -1.74 22.85 -12.70
N PHE A 92 -1.42 22.85 -11.41
CA PHE A 92 -1.25 21.65 -10.60
C PHE A 92 -2.52 20.82 -10.51
N TYR A 93 -3.66 21.45 -10.23
CA TYR A 93 -4.96 20.80 -10.18
C TYR A 93 -5.30 20.14 -11.53
N LYS A 94 -5.13 20.87 -12.64
CA LYS A 94 -5.39 20.34 -13.98
C LYS A 94 -4.48 19.17 -14.31
N ALA A 95 -3.18 19.26 -13.99
CA ALA A 95 -2.22 18.18 -14.23
C ALA A 95 -2.57 16.93 -13.42
N CYS A 96 -2.88 17.07 -12.13
CA CYS A 96 -3.29 15.94 -11.28
C CYS A 96 -4.60 15.30 -11.78
N SER A 97 -5.59 16.14 -12.13
CA SER A 97 -6.87 15.67 -12.66
C SER A 97 -6.71 14.92 -13.98
N ALA A 98 -5.78 15.33 -14.84
CA ALA A 98 -5.52 14.68 -16.12
C ALA A 98 -4.93 13.27 -15.98
N VAL A 99 -4.19 13.02 -14.90
CA VAL A 99 -3.61 11.70 -14.57
C VAL A 99 -4.42 10.94 -13.51
N GLY A 100 -5.63 11.42 -13.18
CA GLY A 100 -6.57 10.74 -12.31
C GLY A 100 -6.33 10.86 -10.80
N ILE A 101 -5.30 11.58 -10.34
CA ILE A 101 -4.93 11.67 -8.92
C ILE A 101 -5.49 12.91 -8.22
N LYS A 102 -5.62 12.84 -6.90
CA LYS A 102 -5.88 13.98 -6.02
C LYS A 102 -4.71 14.97 -6.06
N PRO A 103 -4.97 16.29 -6.04
CA PRO A 103 -3.94 17.32 -6.02
C PRO A 103 -3.31 17.45 -4.60
N ILE A 104 -2.54 16.44 -4.19
CA ILE A 104 -1.89 16.41 -2.87
C ILE A 104 -0.56 17.17 -2.95
N GLN A 105 -0.43 18.22 -2.16
CA GLN A 105 0.81 18.98 -2.05
C GLN A 105 1.84 18.22 -1.22
N ASN A 106 3.13 18.34 -1.58
CA ASN A 106 4.27 17.80 -0.82
C ASN A 106 4.16 16.30 -0.49
N ILE A 107 3.74 15.49 -1.46
CA ILE A 107 3.72 14.03 -1.31
C ILE A 107 5.13 13.53 -0.97
N PHE A 108 5.25 12.68 0.05
CA PHE A 108 6.53 12.37 0.66
C PHE A 108 7.52 11.67 -0.27
N TRP A 109 7.03 10.91 -1.24
CA TRP A 109 7.84 10.12 -2.16
C TRP A 109 8.29 10.90 -3.40
N ARG A 110 7.89 12.17 -3.54
CA ARG A 110 8.22 13.03 -4.69
C ARG A 110 9.71 13.13 -4.99
N HIS A 111 10.55 13.10 -3.95
CA HIS A 111 12.00 13.29 -4.07
C HIS A 111 12.79 11.99 -3.95
N LEU A 112 12.10 10.85 -3.79
CA LEU A 112 12.77 9.56 -3.69
C LEU A 112 13.17 9.07 -5.09
N PRO A 113 14.44 8.68 -5.29
CA PRO A 113 14.89 8.11 -6.56
C PRO A 113 14.29 6.73 -6.78
N ASN A 114 14.06 6.35 -8.06
CA ASN A 114 13.56 5.03 -8.46
C ASN A 114 12.26 4.61 -7.75
N MET A 115 11.39 5.58 -7.42
CA MET A 115 10.24 5.36 -6.56
C MET A 115 8.93 5.21 -7.33
N ASN A 116 8.19 4.14 -7.08
CA ASN A 116 6.82 3.93 -7.54
C ASN A 116 5.92 3.51 -6.37
N ILE A 117 5.16 4.47 -5.83
CA ILE A 117 4.30 4.23 -4.66
C ILE A 117 3.25 3.15 -4.90
N HIS A 118 2.75 3.00 -6.13
CA HIS A 118 1.71 2.03 -6.46
C HIS A 118 2.20 0.58 -6.34
N MET A 119 3.52 0.37 -6.46
CA MET A 119 4.16 -0.93 -6.28
C MET A 119 4.51 -1.23 -4.81
N CYS A 120 4.44 -0.23 -3.93
CA CYS A 120 4.77 -0.37 -2.52
C CYS A 120 3.57 -0.78 -1.65
N ILE A 121 2.36 -0.73 -2.19
CA ILE A 121 1.14 -0.99 -1.43
C ILE A 121 1.02 -2.47 -1.10
N THR A 122 0.93 -2.76 0.20
CA THR A 122 0.67 -4.12 0.69
C THR A 122 -0.80 -4.33 1.01
N PRO A 123 -1.32 -5.58 0.94
CA PRO A 123 -2.67 -5.89 1.40
C PRO A 123 -2.88 -5.50 2.87
N ASP A 124 -4.05 -4.92 3.16
CA ASP A 124 -4.48 -4.64 4.54
C ASP A 124 -5.02 -5.92 5.18
N VAL A 125 -4.12 -6.73 5.71
CA VAL A 125 -4.45 -8.04 6.32
C VAL A 125 -5.40 -7.87 7.50
N LEU A 126 -5.24 -6.80 8.30
CA LEU A 126 -6.05 -6.64 9.50
C LEU A 126 -7.50 -6.35 9.14
N HIS A 127 -7.76 -5.31 8.34
CA HIS A 127 -9.13 -4.89 8.08
C HIS A 127 -9.80 -5.76 7.01
N GLN A 128 -9.07 -6.19 5.96
CA GLN A 128 -9.68 -6.98 4.89
C GLN A 128 -9.81 -8.45 5.27
N LEU A 129 -8.73 -9.09 5.76
CA LEU A 129 -8.74 -10.52 6.05
C LEU A 129 -9.33 -10.82 7.43
N PHE A 130 -8.75 -10.26 8.51
CA PHE A 130 -9.17 -10.64 9.86
C PHE A 130 -10.52 -10.04 10.26
N GLN A 131 -10.67 -8.72 10.15
CA GLN A 131 -11.91 -8.03 10.53
C GLN A 131 -13.02 -8.12 9.47
N GLY A 132 -12.65 -8.30 8.20
CA GLY A 132 -13.58 -8.60 7.11
C GLY A 132 -13.94 -10.09 7.11
N VAL A 133 -13.13 -10.92 6.44
CA VAL A 133 -13.48 -12.32 6.15
C VAL A 133 -13.61 -13.17 7.41
N ILE A 134 -12.57 -13.25 8.24
CA ILE A 134 -12.52 -14.21 9.36
C ILE A 134 -13.59 -13.90 10.41
N LYS A 135 -13.85 -12.63 10.70
CA LYS A 135 -14.93 -12.21 11.59
C LYS A 135 -16.29 -12.75 11.16
N HIS A 136 -16.62 -12.67 9.87
CA HIS A 136 -17.89 -13.18 9.33
C HIS A 136 -17.95 -14.70 9.35
N VAL A 137 -16.87 -15.37 8.96
CA VAL A 137 -16.77 -16.84 9.07
C VAL A 137 -17.03 -17.29 10.50
N PHE A 138 -16.42 -16.63 11.48
CA PHE A 138 -16.64 -16.95 12.89
C PHE A 138 -18.09 -16.72 13.35
N SER A 139 -18.73 -15.65 12.85
CA SER A 139 -20.15 -15.41 13.10
C SER A 139 -21.04 -16.52 12.54
N TRP A 140 -20.75 -17.03 11.33
CA TRP A 140 -21.51 -18.13 10.74
C TRP A 140 -21.28 -19.44 11.48
N LEU A 141 -20.04 -19.74 11.86
CA LEU A 141 -19.72 -20.92 12.66
C LEU A 141 -20.50 -20.93 13.99
N LYS A 142 -20.60 -19.78 14.67
CA LYS A 142 -21.41 -19.64 15.89
C LYS A 142 -22.89 -19.93 15.67
N GLN A 143 -23.44 -19.57 14.51
CA GLN A 143 -24.84 -19.85 14.17
C GLN A 143 -25.07 -21.34 13.88
N VAL A 144 -24.11 -22.00 13.21
CA VAL A 144 -24.23 -23.40 12.82
C VAL A 144 -24.01 -24.36 14.00
N PHE A 145 -22.98 -24.11 14.81
CA PHE A 145 -22.55 -25.03 15.87
C PHE A 145 -23.03 -24.62 17.26
N GLY A 146 -23.40 -23.36 17.46
CA GLY A 146 -23.68 -22.81 18.79
C GLY A 146 -22.40 -22.42 19.54
N HIS A 147 -22.57 -21.58 20.56
CA HIS A 147 -21.44 -21.08 21.35
C HIS A 147 -20.79 -22.18 22.19
N GLU A 148 -21.58 -23.08 22.76
CA GLU A 148 -21.11 -24.16 23.64
C GLU A 148 -20.21 -25.17 22.92
N GLU A 149 -20.57 -25.60 21.71
CA GLU A 149 -19.75 -26.54 20.93
C GLU A 149 -18.43 -25.91 20.48
N ILE A 150 -18.44 -24.64 20.10
CA ILE A 150 -17.19 -23.93 19.74
C ILE A 150 -16.28 -23.81 20.95
N ASP A 151 -16.81 -23.43 22.11
CA ASP A 151 -16.05 -23.32 23.37
C ASP A 151 -15.45 -24.68 23.76
N ALA A 152 -16.26 -25.75 23.73
CA ALA A 152 -15.81 -27.10 24.03
C ALA A 152 -14.66 -27.57 23.10
N ARG A 153 -14.66 -27.17 21.82
CA ARG A 153 -13.55 -27.44 20.90
C ARG A 153 -12.30 -26.63 21.24
N CYS A 154 -12.45 -25.35 21.56
CA CYS A 154 -11.34 -24.51 21.99
C CYS A 154 -10.66 -25.07 23.26
N CYS A 155 -11.44 -25.56 24.22
CA CYS A 155 -10.93 -26.21 25.43
C CYS A 155 -10.15 -27.51 25.18
N ARG A 156 -10.33 -28.15 24.02
CA ARG A 156 -9.60 -29.38 23.63
C ARG A 156 -8.29 -29.09 22.90
N PHE A 157 -7.99 -27.82 22.57
CA PHE A 157 -6.69 -27.51 21.98
C PHE A 157 -5.56 -27.87 22.95
N PRO A 158 -4.42 -28.36 22.43
CA PRO A 158 -3.26 -28.60 23.28
C PRO A 158 -2.87 -27.30 23.98
N PRO A 159 -2.32 -27.36 25.20
CA PRO A 159 -1.86 -26.19 25.93
C PRO A 159 -0.98 -25.33 25.03
N ASN A 160 -1.35 -24.06 24.85
CA ASN A 160 -0.56 -23.14 24.06
C ASN A 160 0.81 -22.97 24.73
N ARG A 161 1.91 -23.28 24.04
CA ARG A 161 3.28 -23.24 24.60
C ARG A 161 3.85 -21.81 24.72
N ASN A 162 2.99 -20.82 24.86
CA ASN A 162 3.36 -19.42 25.04
C ASN A 162 2.90 -18.93 26.42
N ILE A 163 3.42 -19.59 27.46
CA ILE A 163 3.67 -18.97 28.77
C ILE A 163 5.18 -18.74 28.86
#